data_AF-A0A0M9X9V1-F1
#
_entry.id   AF-A0A0M9X9V1-F1
#
_cell.length_a   1.000
_cell.length_b   1.000
_cell.length_c   1.000
_cell.angle_alpha   90.00
_cell.angle_beta   90.00
_cell.angle_gamma   90.00
#
_symmetry.space_group_name_H-M   'P 1'
#
loop_
_entity.id
_entity.type
_entity.pdbx_description
1 polymer ?
#
loop_
_entity_poly.entity_id
_entity_poly.type
_entity_poly.pdbx_seq_one_letter_code
_entity_poly.pdbx_strand_id
1 'polypeptide(L)'
;MYGPGGFYRGPGAGPAGHFRTSVHASPLFADAVARLLCRVDGALGRPAVLDFVDMAAGRGELVTGVLAALPADVAPRVRAYAVELAGRPAGLDHRIEWRAEPPEGITGLFFANEWLDNVPVDVAEVDPAGVPRLVLVGEDGTERLGEPVAGAEAAWLARWWPTAAEEGLRAEIGLPRDRAWASAVDTLARGLAVAVDYAHTAAARPPFGTLTAFREGRETAPVPDGTCDLTAHVALDACAAARALPGTRLLTQRDALRALGVSGARPPLTLASTDPAGYVRALAGAGEAVELTAPGGLGDFGWLVQPVGIAGAGDLFVDVADDEEH
;
A
#
# COMPACT_ATOMS: atom_id res chain seq x y z
N MET A 1 -11.85 -4.27 -14.77
CA MET A 1 -11.57 -3.56 -13.49
C MET A 1 -12.06 -2.13 -13.44
N TYR A 2 -11.56 -1.22 -14.30
CA TYR A 2 -11.84 0.23 -14.19
C TYR A 2 -12.78 0.82 -15.24
N GLY A 3 -13.27 0.03 -16.19
CA GLY A 3 -14.23 0.47 -17.20
C GLY A 3 -15.66 0.62 -16.66
N PRO A 4 -16.62 1.03 -17.51
CA PRO A 4 -18.05 0.94 -17.18
C PRO A 4 -18.43 -0.49 -16.75
N GLY A 5 -19.08 -0.63 -15.59
CA GLY A 5 -19.42 -1.94 -15.02
C GLY A 5 -18.24 -2.71 -14.39
N GLY A 6 -17.05 -2.10 -14.31
CA GLY A 6 -15.89 -2.71 -13.68
C GLY A 6 -16.00 -2.76 -12.15
N PHE A 7 -15.34 -3.76 -11.55
CA PHE A 7 -15.31 -4.05 -10.12
C PHE A 7 -15.16 -2.81 -9.22
N TYR A 8 -14.18 -1.95 -9.51
CA TYR A 8 -13.85 -0.76 -8.71
C TYR A 8 -14.81 0.43 -8.88
N ARG A 9 -15.75 0.36 -9.83
CA ARG A 9 -16.75 1.42 -10.09
C ARG A 9 -18.18 0.99 -9.75
N GLY A 10 -18.39 -0.28 -9.39
CA GLY A 10 -19.70 -0.82 -9.05
C GLY A 10 -20.21 -0.37 -7.68
N PRO A 11 -21.53 -0.41 -7.43
CA PRO A 11 -22.14 -0.06 -6.14
C PRO A 11 -21.97 -1.15 -5.06
N GLY A 12 -21.13 -2.17 -5.31
CA GLY A 12 -20.89 -3.29 -4.40
C GLY A 12 -20.06 -2.87 -3.18
N ALA A 13 -19.76 -3.85 -2.32
CA ALA A 13 -18.98 -3.62 -1.10
C ALA A 13 -17.51 -3.20 -1.37
N GLY A 14 -17.05 -3.20 -2.63
CA GLY A 14 -15.66 -2.95 -3.03
C GLY A 14 -14.71 -4.03 -2.51
N PRO A 15 -13.38 -3.87 -2.66
CA PRO A 15 -12.40 -4.82 -2.12
C PRO A 15 -12.58 -5.08 -0.61
N ALA A 16 -13.07 -4.11 0.16
CA ALA A 16 -13.36 -4.25 1.60
C ALA A 16 -14.53 -5.20 1.92
N GLY A 17 -15.34 -5.61 0.94
CA GLY A 17 -16.31 -6.71 1.09
C GLY A 17 -15.73 -8.10 0.84
N HIS A 18 -14.51 -8.16 0.33
CA HIS A 18 -13.81 -9.38 -0.05
C HIS A 18 -12.62 -9.65 0.88
N PHE A 19 -11.98 -8.63 1.44
CA PHE A 19 -10.79 -8.82 2.27
C PHE A 19 -10.80 -8.03 3.57
N ARG A 20 -10.06 -8.55 4.53
CA ARG A 20 -9.62 -7.82 5.71
C ARG A 20 -8.20 -7.31 5.46
N THR A 21 -8.08 -6.04 5.08
CA THR A 21 -6.79 -5.35 4.86
C THR A 21 -6.19 -4.86 6.18
N SER A 22 -4.94 -4.37 6.18
CA SER A 22 -4.32 -3.78 7.38
C SER A 22 -5.17 -2.67 8.02
N VAL A 23 -5.84 -1.86 7.18
CA VAL A 23 -6.76 -0.80 7.61
C VAL A 23 -7.99 -1.35 8.36
N HIS A 24 -8.48 -2.54 7.97
CA HIS A 24 -9.61 -3.22 8.61
C HIS A 24 -9.19 -4.21 9.70
N ALA A 25 -7.89 -4.51 9.79
CA ALA A 25 -7.36 -5.42 10.79
C ALA A 25 -7.40 -4.79 12.18
N SER A 26 -6.95 -3.54 12.31
CA SER A 26 -6.85 -2.85 13.60
C SER A 26 -6.75 -1.32 13.47
N PRO A 27 -7.33 -0.55 14.41
CA PRO A 27 -7.08 0.89 14.53
C PRO A 27 -5.59 1.25 14.68
N LEU A 28 -4.75 0.33 15.18
CA LEU A 28 -3.32 0.56 15.39
C LEU A 28 -2.58 0.92 14.10
N PHE A 29 -3.06 0.48 12.94
CA PHE A 29 -2.48 0.87 11.66
C PHE A 29 -2.69 2.37 11.39
N ALA A 30 -3.90 2.89 11.62
CA ALA A 30 -4.19 4.31 11.48
C ALA A 30 -3.44 5.16 12.51
N ASP A 31 -3.27 4.67 13.75
CA ASP A 31 -2.45 5.32 14.78
C ASP A 31 -0.98 5.42 14.34
N ALA A 32 -0.43 4.36 13.74
CA ALA A 32 0.93 4.36 13.22
C ALA A 32 1.10 5.37 12.07
N VAL A 33 0.12 5.45 11.16
CA VAL A 33 0.12 6.44 10.07
C VAL A 33 -0.04 7.87 10.61
N ALA A 34 -0.84 8.09 11.65
CA ALA A 34 -0.95 9.38 12.33
C ALA A 34 0.37 9.78 13.01
N ARG A 35 1.07 8.83 13.65
CA ARG A 35 2.43 9.04 14.18
C ARG A 35 3.41 9.40 13.07
N LEU A 36 3.36 8.72 11.92
CA LEU A 36 4.20 9.04 10.77
C LEU A 36 3.91 10.46 10.25
N LEU A 37 2.63 10.85 10.12
CA LEU A 37 2.23 12.20 9.74
C LEU A 37 2.78 13.26 10.70
N CYS A 38 2.74 13.01 12.01
CA CYS A 38 3.35 13.91 13.01
C CYS A 38 4.88 14.01 12.87
N ARG A 39 5.57 12.90 12.55
CA ARG A 39 7.02 12.92 12.29
C ARG A 39 7.34 13.73 11.03
N VAL A 40 6.54 13.57 9.97
CA VAL A 40 6.66 14.35 8.72
C VAL A 40 6.40 15.84 8.98
N ASP A 41 5.39 16.18 9.79
CA ASP A 41 5.13 17.55 10.23
C ASP A 41 6.35 18.19 10.91
N GLY A 42 6.98 17.46 11.84
CA GLY A 42 8.22 17.87 12.49
C GLY A 42 9.36 18.12 11.48
N ALA A 43 9.58 17.17 10.57
CA ALA A 43 10.62 17.26 9.53
C ALA A 43 10.36 18.41 8.52
N LEU A 44 9.10 18.79 8.31
CA LEU A 44 8.70 19.93 7.48
C LEU A 44 8.86 21.28 8.19
N GLY A 45 9.14 21.28 9.50
CA GLY A 45 9.21 22.49 10.31
C GLY A 45 7.85 23.01 10.77
N ARG A 46 6.86 22.12 10.93
CA ARG A 46 5.50 22.40 11.40
C ARG A 46 4.79 23.49 10.59
N PRO A 47 4.55 23.26 9.28
CA PRO A 47 3.89 24.24 8.42
C PRO A 47 2.50 24.60 8.95
N ALA A 48 2.01 25.80 8.59
CA ALA A 48 0.67 26.26 8.98
C ALA A 48 -0.45 25.33 8.44
N VAL A 49 -0.19 24.66 7.32
CA VAL A 49 -1.07 23.68 6.68
C VAL A 49 -0.25 22.41 6.45
N LEU A 50 -0.81 21.26 6.80
CA LEU A 50 -0.20 19.96 6.59
C LEU A 50 -1.16 19.08 5.79
N ASP A 51 -0.74 18.62 4.62
CA ASP A 51 -1.59 17.79 3.77
C ASP A 51 -1.45 16.31 4.13
N PHE A 52 -2.57 15.59 4.17
CA PHE A 52 -2.60 14.14 4.25
C PHE A 52 -3.44 13.58 3.11
N VAL A 53 -2.83 12.78 2.25
CA VAL A 53 -3.48 12.13 1.10
C VAL A 53 -3.54 10.63 1.33
N ASP A 54 -4.75 10.10 1.35
CA ASP A 54 -5.08 8.68 1.38
C ASP A 54 -5.45 8.25 -0.05
N MET A 55 -4.53 7.56 -0.74
CA MET A 55 -4.67 7.14 -2.14
C MET A 55 -5.26 5.74 -2.23
N ALA A 56 -6.26 5.58 -3.11
CA ALA A 56 -7.14 4.41 -3.14
C ALA A 56 -7.85 4.24 -1.79
N ALA A 57 -8.47 5.33 -1.32
CA ALA A 57 -8.98 5.45 0.04
C ALA A 57 -10.11 4.47 0.39
N GLY A 58 -10.65 3.70 -0.56
CA GLY A 58 -11.74 2.76 -0.31
C GLY A 58 -13.01 3.50 0.10
N ARG A 59 -13.41 3.41 1.37
CA ARG A 59 -14.52 4.21 1.92
C ARG A 59 -14.03 5.25 2.94
N GLY A 60 -12.74 5.53 2.94
CA GLY A 60 -12.10 6.52 3.81
C GLY A 60 -11.84 6.03 5.23
N GLU A 61 -11.74 4.71 5.44
CA GLU A 61 -11.44 4.11 6.74
C GLU A 61 -10.10 4.62 7.32
N LEU A 62 -9.04 4.61 6.51
CA LEU A 62 -7.71 5.03 6.94
C LEU A 62 -7.68 6.51 7.28
N VAL A 63 -8.09 7.39 6.36
CA VAL A 63 -8.15 8.83 6.63
C VAL A 63 -9.00 9.19 7.84
N THR A 64 -10.12 8.48 8.07
CA THR A 64 -10.96 8.70 9.25
C THR A 64 -10.21 8.32 10.53
N GLY A 65 -9.57 7.15 10.54
CA GLY A 65 -8.76 6.69 11.68
C GLY A 65 -7.59 7.63 11.98
N VAL A 66 -6.86 8.04 10.94
CA VAL A 66 -5.73 8.97 11.07
C VAL A 66 -6.20 10.29 11.68
N LEU A 67 -7.26 10.90 11.15
CA LEU A 67 -7.80 12.15 11.68
C LEU A 67 -8.26 12.05 13.14
N ALA A 68 -8.79 10.89 13.55
CA ALA A 68 -9.20 10.64 14.93
C ALA A 68 -8.00 10.47 15.89
N ALA A 69 -6.88 9.97 15.40
CA ALA A 69 -5.66 9.71 16.17
C ALA A 69 -4.72 10.93 16.27
N LEU A 70 -4.99 12.03 15.53
CA LEU A 70 -4.11 13.19 15.52
C LEU A 70 -4.15 13.98 16.84
N PRO A 71 -2.99 14.47 17.33
CA PRO A 71 -2.93 15.39 18.46
C PRO A 71 -3.69 16.70 18.21
N ALA A 72 -4.18 17.32 19.30
CA ALA A 72 -5.01 18.52 19.24
C ALA A 72 -4.31 19.76 18.62
N ASP A 73 -2.98 19.81 18.63
CA ASP A 73 -2.17 20.88 18.03
C ASP A 73 -1.82 20.63 16.55
N VAL A 74 -1.96 19.39 16.07
CA VAL A 74 -1.74 19.00 14.67
C VAL A 74 -3.06 18.96 13.90
N ALA A 75 -4.10 18.34 14.47
CA ALA A 75 -5.38 18.09 13.80
C ALA A 75 -6.00 19.34 13.13
N PRO A 76 -5.98 20.56 13.73
CA PRO A 76 -6.57 21.74 13.09
C PRO A 76 -5.83 22.23 11.85
N ARG A 77 -4.56 21.86 11.65
CA ARG A 77 -3.74 22.23 10.49
C ARG A 77 -3.84 21.23 9.34
N VAL A 78 -4.40 20.04 9.60
CA VAL A 78 -4.42 18.97 8.61
C VAL A 78 -5.52 19.19 7.58
N ARG A 79 -5.14 19.13 6.31
CA ARG A 79 -6.05 19.03 5.17
C ARG A 79 -6.02 17.60 4.66
N ALA A 80 -7.13 16.91 4.81
CA ALA A 80 -7.24 15.50 4.47
C ALA A 80 -7.90 15.30 3.11
N TYR A 81 -7.26 14.51 2.26
CA TYR A 81 -7.74 14.12 0.95
C TYR A 81 -7.92 12.61 0.91
N ALA A 82 -9.08 12.17 0.47
CA ALA A 82 -9.33 10.78 0.08
C ALA A 82 -9.43 10.72 -1.44
N VAL A 83 -8.50 10.01 -2.07
CA VAL A 83 -8.45 9.85 -3.53
C VAL A 83 -8.99 8.49 -3.90
N GLU A 84 -10.13 8.49 -4.59
CA GLU A 84 -10.86 7.28 -4.91
C GLU A 84 -11.76 7.48 -6.14
N LEU A 85 -11.84 6.46 -6.98
CA LEU A 85 -12.68 6.44 -8.17
C LEU A 85 -14.15 6.17 -7.83
N ALA A 86 -14.39 5.38 -6.76
CA ALA A 86 -15.71 5.14 -6.24
C ALA A 86 -16.36 6.42 -5.68
N GLY A 87 -17.70 6.41 -5.60
CA GLY A 87 -18.46 7.52 -5.07
C GLY A 87 -18.20 7.74 -3.58
N ARG A 88 -18.20 9.01 -3.14
CA ARG A 88 -18.02 9.38 -1.74
C ARG A 88 -19.06 8.67 -0.84
N PRO A 89 -18.63 7.96 0.21
CA PRO A 89 -19.54 7.31 1.16
C PRO A 89 -20.45 8.30 1.89
N ALA A 90 -21.68 7.87 2.15
CA ALA A 90 -22.62 8.62 2.98
C ALA A 90 -22.10 8.69 4.44
N GLY A 91 -22.16 9.87 5.04
CA GLY A 91 -21.74 10.08 6.43
C GLY A 91 -20.23 10.27 6.64
N LEU A 92 -19.41 10.20 5.58
CA LEU A 92 -17.99 10.54 5.67
C LEU A 92 -17.82 12.01 6.11
N ASP A 93 -16.92 12.26 7.05
CA ASP A 93 -16.69 13.59 7.62
C ASP A 93 -16.47 14.64 6.51
N HIS A 94 -17.27 15.70 6.52
CA HIS A 94 -17.21 16.81 5.57
C HIS A 94 -15.84 17.49 5.46
N ARG A 95 -14.97 17.33 6.46
CA ARG A 95 -13.58 17.84 6.45
C ARG A 95 -12.67 17.08 5.48
N ILE A 96 -13.04 15.86 5.11
CA ILE A 96 -12.27 15.03 4.16
C ILE A 96 -12.64 15.46 2.75
N GLU A 97 -11.69 15.96 1.97
CA GLU A 97 -11.87 16.29 0.56
C GLU A 97 -11.84 15.01 -0.29
N TRP A 98 -12.96 14.64 -0.94
CA TRP A 98 -13.02 13.46 -1.83
C TRP A 98 -12.66 13.84 -3.27
N ARG A 99 -11.68 13.16 -3.87
CA ARG A 99 -11.15 13.46 -5.20
C ARG A 99 -10.98 12.19 -6.02
N ALA A 100 -11.02 12.33 -7.35
CA ALA A 100 -10.68 11.23 -8.26
C ALA A 100 -9.17 11.15 -8.55
N GLU A 101 -8.45 12.26 -8.34
CA GLU A 101 -7.01 12.40 -8.56
C GLU A 101 -6.39 13.15 -7.38
N PRO A 102 -5.13 12.87 -7.01
CA PRO A 102 -4.45 13.58 -5.94
C PRO A 102 -4.24 15.07 -6.29
N PRO A 103 -4.31 15.98 -5.30
CA PRO A 103 -4.03 17.39 -5.55
C PRO A 103 -2.54 17.62 -5.86
N GLU A 104 -2.25 18.66 -6.64
CA GLU A 104 -0.87 19.08 -6.93
C GLU A 104 -0.29 19.93 -5.80
N GLY A 105 1.04 19.88 -5.63
CA GLY A 105 1.77 20.75 -4.70
C GLY A 105 1.64 20.36 -3.22
N ILE A 106 1.40 19.07 -2.94
CA ILE A 106 1.20 18.54 -1.58
C ILE A 106 2.39 18.86 -0.68
N THR A 107 2.11 19.39 0.50
CA THR A 107 3.08 19.56 1.58
C THR A 107 2.69 18.71 2.80
N GLY A 108 3.18 17.48 2.88
CA GLY A 108 2.80 16.55 3.95
C GLY A 108 3.04 15.08 3.62
N LEU A 109 2.05 14.23 3.89
CA LEU A 109 2.14 12.78 3.69
C LEU A 109 1.19 12.32 2.59
N PHE A 110 1.74 11.68 1.57
CA PHE A 110 1.01 10.90 0.59
C PHE A 110 1.13 9.42 0.97
N PHE A 111 0.01 8.75 1.21
CA PHE A 111 -0.04 7.37 1.67
C PHE A 111 -0.95 6.56 0.75
N ALA A 112 -0.40 5.51 0.14
CA ALA A 112 -1.13 4.58 -0.72
C ALA A 112 -1.05 3.17 -0.12
N ASN A 113 -2.16 2.66 0.40
CA ASN A 113 -2.23 1.30 0.93
C ASN A 113 -2.99 0.41 -0.04
N GLU A 114 -2.34 -0.65 -0.54
CA GLU A 114 -2.93 -1.65 -1.46
C GLU A 114 -3.50 -0.99 -2.72
N TRP A 115 -2.70 -0.09 -3.30
CA TRP A 115 -3.05 0.64 -4.51
C TRP A 115 -2.32 0.08 -5.73
N LEU A 116 -1.03 -0.21 -5.59
CA LEU A 116 -0.18 -0.56 -6.73
C LEU A 116 -0.44 -1.98 -7.22
N ASP A 117 -0.83 -2.91 -6.34
CA ASP A 117 -1.26 -4.25 -6.73
C ASP A 117 -2.46 -4.24 -7.68
N ASN A 118 -3.30 -3.22 -7.56
CA ASN A 118 -4.50 -3.00 -8.34
C ASN A 118 -4.25 -2.21 -9.64
N VAL A 119 -3.09 -1.57 -9.81
CA VAL A 119 -2.73 -0.92 -11.08
C VAL A 119 -2.53 -1.98 -12.16
N PRO A 120 -3.18 -1.85 -13.35
CA PRO A 120 -3.09 -2.85 -14.40
C PRO A 120 -1.66 -3.14 -14.87
N VAL A 121 -1.38 -4.41 -15.14
CA VAL A 121 -0.10 -4.89 -15.68
C VAL A 121 -0.36 -5.88 -16.80
N ASP A 122 0.60 -5.93 -17.73
CA ASP A 122 0.67 -7.03 -18.70
C ASP A 122 1.43 -8.21 -18.05
N VAL A 123 1.02 -9.44 -18.37
CA VAL A 123 1.74 -10.65 -17.97
C VAL A 123 2.56 -11.15 -19.16
N ALA A 124 3.82 -11.47 -18.94
CA ALA A 124 4.64 -12.20 -19.89
C ALA A 124 4.79 -13.66 -19.45
N GLU A 125 4.79 -14.57 -20.41
CA GLU A 125 5.08 -15.99 -20.19
C GLU A 125 6.09 -16.48 -21.24
N VAL A 126 7.05 -17.28 -20.82
CA VAL A 126 8.10 -17.83 -21.67
C VAL A 126 7.54 -19.00 -22.48
N ASP A 127 7.65 -18.92 -23.81
CA ASP A 127 7.20 -19.97 -24.73
C ASP A 127 8.18 -21.16 -24.84
N PRO A 128 7.85 -22.26 -25.55
CA PRO A 128 8.76 -23.41 -25.72
C PRO A 128 10.09 -23.08 -26.42
N ALA A 129 10.19 -21.94 -27.10
CA ALA A 129 11.41 -21.47 -27.74
C ALA A 129 12.26 -20.58 -26.81
N GLY A 130 11.82 -20.38 -25.56
CA GLY A 130 12.50 -19.54 -24.58
C GLY A 130 12.23 -18.04 -24.76
N VAL A 131 11.18 -17.66 -25.49
CA VAL A 131 10.84 -16.26 -25.78
C VAL A 131 9.70 -15.79 -24.87
N PRO A 132 9.90 -14.72 -24.08
CA PRO A 132 8.80 -14.09 -23.36
C PRO A 132 7.76 -13.52 -24.33
N ARG A 133 6.50 -13.96 -24.19
CA ARG A 133 5.34 -13.50 -24.96
C ARG A 133 4.29 -12.92 -24.05
N LEU A 134 3.55 -11.92 -24.53
CA LEU A 134 2.41 -11.39 -23.80
C LEU A 134 1.35 -12.48 -23.61
N VAL A 135 0.83 -12.62 -22.41
CA VAL A 135 -0.35 -13.45 -22.14
C VAL A 135 -1.59 -12.64 -22.49
N LEU A 136 -2.39 -13.17 -23.41
CA LEU A 136 -3.66 -12.58 -23.83
C LEU A 136 -4.79 -13.38 -23.18
N VAL A 137 -5.73 -12.69 -22.54
CA VAL A 137 -6.84 -13.29 -21.82
C VAL A 137 -8.18 -12.98 -22.53
N GLY A 138 -8.99 -14.01 -22.74
CA GLY A 138 -10.36 -13.91 -23.22
C GLY A 138 -11.34 -13.46 -22.13
N GLU A 139 -12.57 -13.12 -22.52
CA GLU A 139 -13.62 -12.73 -21.56
C GLU A 139 -14.00 -13.87 -20.59
N ASP A 140 -13.79 -15.12 -20.99
CA ASP A 140 -14.00 -16.32 -20.18
C ASP A 140 -12.79 -16.70 -19.31
N GLY A 141 -11.73 -15.88 -19.33
CA GLY A 141 -10.48 -16.14 -18.62
C GLY A 141 -9.53 -17.10 -19.34
N THR A 142 -9.85 -17.55 -20.56
CA THR A 142 -8.93 -18.39 -21.32
C THR A 142 -7.69 -17.61 -21.73
N GLU A 143 -6.52 -18.15 -21.41
CA GLU A 143 -5.24 -17.53 -21.73
C GLU A 143 -4.63 -18.13 -23.02
N ARG A 144 -3.93 -17.31 -23.77
CA ARG A 144 -3.08 -17.73 -24.90
C ARG A 144 -1.85 -16.83 -25.01
N LEU A 145 -0.76 -17.39 -25.54
CA LEU A 145 0.43 -16.59 -25.85
C LEU A 145 0.19 -15.72 -27.09
N GLY A 146 0.56 -14.45 -26.96
CA GLY A 146 0.48 -13.43 -27.99
C GLY A 146 1.83 -13.18 -28.67
N GLU A 147 2.06 -11.94 -29.04
CA GLU A 147 3.32 -11.50 -29.65
C GLU A 147 4.48 -11.53 -28.64
N PRO A 148 5.73 -11.70 -29.10
CA PRO A 148 6.91 -11.50 -28.27
C PRO A 148 6.89 -10.14 -27.59
N VAL A 149 7.28 -10.09 -26.31
CA VAL A 149 7.41 -8.82 -25.59
C VAL A 149 8.52 -8.00 -26.25
N ALA A 150 8.25 -6.73 -26.54
CA ALA A 150 9.16 -5.84 -27.24
C ALA A 150 9.24 -4.47 -26.53
N GLY A 151 10.10 -3.58 -27.04
CA GLY A 151 10.10 -2.18 -26.63
C GLY A 151 10.43 -1.94 -25.15
N ALA A 152 9.65 -1.05 -24.51
CA ALA A 152 9.90 -0.61 -23.14
C ALA A 152 9.60 -1.73 -22.13
N GLU A 153 8.61 -2.56 -22.43
CA GLU A 153 8.19 -3.71 -21.65
C GLU A 153 9.29 -4.78 -21.62
N ALA A 154 9.92 -5.06 -22.76
CA ALA A 154 11.06 -5.98 -22.84
C ALA A 154 12.28 -5.45 -22.08
N ALA A 155 12.55 -4.15 -22.17
CA ALA A 155 13.62 -3.51 -21.41
C ALA A 155 13.34 -3.52 -19.89
N TRP A 156 12.07 -3.36 -19.51
CA TRP A 156 11.64 -3.49 -18.12
C TRP A 156 11.86 -4.90 -17.61
N LEU A 157 11.40 -5.93 -18.33
CA LEU A 157 11.63 -7.34 -17.97
C LEU A 157 13.11 -7.67 -17.86
N ALA A 158 13.94 -7.28 -18.83
CA ALA A 158 15.37 -7.58 -18.80
C ALA A 158 16.08 -7.02 -17.55
N ARG A 159 15.59 -5.89 -17.02
CA ARG A 159 16.15 -5.22 -15.85
C ARG A 159 15.54 -5.71 -14.53
N TRP A 160 14.23 -5.84 -14.50
CA TRP A 160 13.43 -6.01 -13.28
C TRP A 160 12.71 -7.34 -13.21
N TRP A 161 12.78 -8.23 -14.18
CA TRP A 161 12.31 -9.60 -14.01
C TRP A 161 12.92 -10.51 -15.07
N PRO A 162 14.26 -10.65 -15.09
CA PRO A 162 14.90 -11.47 -16.10
C PRO A 162 14.47 -12.93 -15.90
N THR A 163 13.63 -13.43 -16.80
CA THR A 163 13.16 -14.81 -16.80
C THR A 163 14.20 -15.71 -17.48
N ALA A 164 14.39 -16.91 -16.93
CA ALA A 164 15.17 -17.93 -17.64
C ALA A 164 14.43 -18.34 -18.93
N ALA A 165 15.16 -18.91 -19.89
CA ALA A 165 14.58 -19.47 -21.12
C ALA A 165 13.93 -20.86 -20.83
N GLU A 166 13.13 -20.94 -19.78
CA GLU A 166 12.37 -22.12 -19.37
C GLU A 166 10.89 -21.85 -19.61
N GLU A 167 10.24 -22.75 -20.35
CA GLU A 167 8.83 -22.64 -20.72
C GLU A 167 7.92 -22.50 -19.48
N GLY A 168 6.92 -21.63 -19.58
CA GLY A 168 5.90 -21.43 -18.54
C GLY A 168 6.32 -20.52 -17.39
N LEU A 169 7.56 -20.01 -17.37
CA LEU A 169 7.93 -18.95 -16.43
C LEU A 169 7.17 -17.66 -16.75
N ARG A 170 6.63 -17.00 -15.72
CA ARG A 170 5.80 -15.81 -15.85
C ARG A 170 6.37 -14.61 -15.09
N ALA A 171 6.05 -13.42 -15.58
CA ALA A 171 6.39 -12.16 -14.94
C ALA A 171 5.32 -11.10 -15.21
N GLU A 172 4.93 -10.37 -14.17
CA GLU A 172 4.09 -9.17 -14.31
C GLU A 172 4.96 -7.96 -14.69
N ILE A 173 4.68 -7.34 -15.83
CA ILE A 173 5.40 -6.17 -16.34
C ILE A 173 4.89 -4.91 -15.61
N GLY A 174 5.66 -4.45 -14.63
CA GLY A 174 5.27 -3.35 -13.74
C GLY A 174 5.36 -1.93 -14.33
N LEU A 175 5.63 -1.76 -15.62
CA LEU A 175 5.85 -0.43 -16.21
C LEU A 175 4.69 0.57 -15.99
N PRO A 176 3.40 0.17 -16.06
CA PRO A 176 2.30 1.06 -15.69
C PRO A 176 2.31 1.45 -14.20
N ARG A 177 2.65 0.52 -13.31
CA ARG A 177 2.81 0.77 -11.84
C ARG A 177 3.91 1.76 -11.58
N ASP A 178 5.06 1.58 -12.21
CA ASP A 178 6.22 2.48 -12.12
C ASP A 178 5.83 3.92 -12.49
N ARG A 179 5.08 4.08 -13.59
CA ARG A 179 4.59 5.39 -14.05
C ARG A 179 3.54 5.98 -13.11
N ALA A 180 2.60 5.17 -12.64
CA ALA A 180 1.57 5.61 -11.71
C ALA A 180 2.19 6.09 -10.40
N TRP A 181 3.11 5.32 -9.84
CA TRP A 181 3.84 5.68 -8.63
C TRP A 181 4.68 6.95 -8.82
N ALA A 182 5.44 7.04 -9.92
CA ALA A 182 6.22 8.25 -10.22
C ALA A 182 5.33 9.50 -10.33
N SER A 183 4.20 9.40 -11.02
CA SER A 183 3.22 10.48 -11.13
C SER A 183 2.64 10.89 -9.78
N ALA A 184 2.33 9.92 -8.92
CA ALA A 184 1.86 10.19 -7.56
C ALA A 184 2.92 10.93 -6.74
N VAL A 185 4.17 10.48 -6.78
CA VAL A 185 5.29 11.13 -6.08
C VAL A 185 5.51 12.56 -6.58
N ASP A 186 5.35 12.82 -7.89
CA ASP A 186 5.55 14.15 -8.47
C ASP A 186 4.48 15.18 -8.05
N THR A 187 3.35 14.74 -7.49
CA THR A 187 2.36 15.65 -6.88
C THR A 187 2.82 16.28 -5.56
N LEU A 188 3.85 15.72 -4.91
CA LEU A 188 4.43 16.30 -3.70
C LEU A 188 5.37 17.45 -4.03
N ALA A 189 5.11 18.61 -3.43
CA ALA A 189 6.08 19.69 -3.36
C ALA A 189 7.17 19.37 -2.33
N ARG A 190 6.76 18.98 -1.12
CA ARG A 190 7.64 18.60 -0.01
C ARG A 190 6.93 17.63 0.93
N GLY A 191 7.59 16.57 1.39
CA GLY A 191 6.99 15.64 2.33
C GLY A 191 7.48 14.22 2.15
N LEU A 192 6.58 13.26 2.37
CA LEU A 192 6.86 11.84 2.27
C LEU A 192 5.79 11.15 1.43
N ALA A 193 6.22 10.34 0.46
CA ALA A 193 5.35 9.40 -0.24
C ALA A 193 5.59 7.98 0.31
N VAL A 194 4.51 7.27 0.62
CA VAL A 194 4.56 5.88 1.09
C VAL A 194 3.59 5.02 0.28
N ALA A 195 4.08 3.92 -0.27
CA ALA A 195 3.25 2.83 -0.79
C ALA A 195 3.42 1.60 0.10
N VAL A 196 2.31 0.96 0.44
CA VAL A 196 2.23 -0.27 1.22
C VAL A 196 1.49 -1.32 0.41
N ASP A 197 2.15 -2.42 0.07
CA ASP A 197 1.55 -3.39 -0.85
C ASP A 197 2.10 -4.81 -0.66
N TYR A 198 1.36 -5.80 -1.17
CA TYR A 198 1.89 -7.14 -1.36
C TYR A 198 3.04 -7.05 -2.36
N ALA A 199 4.25 -7.43 -1.96
CA ALA A 199 5.44 -7.14 -2.76
C ALA A 199 6.43 -8.30 -2.78
N HIS A 200 7.33 -8.26 -3.75
CA HIS A 200 8.50 -9.12 -3.82
C HIS A 200 9.75 -8.32 -4.19
N THR A 201 10.91 -8.83 -3.80
CA THR A 201 12.21 -8.25 -4.16
C THR A 201 12.80 -8.96 -5.38
N ALA A 202 13.82 -8.37 -6.00
CA ALA A 202 14.55 -9.01 -7.09
C ALA A 202 15.06 -10.43 -6.77
N ALA A 203 15.40 -10.70 -5.51
CA ALA A 203 15.88 -12.01 -5.08
C ALA A 203 14.77 -13.04 -4.82
N ALA A 204 13.52 -12.60 -4.71
CA ALA A 204 12.38 -13.43 -4.30
C ALA A 204 11.21 -13.38 -5.31
N ARG A 205 11.47 -13.00 -6.55
CA ARG A 205 10.44 -12.95 -7.59
C ARG A 205 9.93 -14.36 -7.89
N PRO A 206 8.61 -14.60 -7.83
CA PRO A 206 8.07 -15.93 -8.04
C PRO A 206 8.14 -16.34 -9.51
N PRO A 207 8.55 -17.59 -9.82
CA PRO A 207 8.75 -18.05 -11.19
C PRO A 207 7.46 -18.09 -12.04
N PHE A 208 6.29 -18.17 -11.40
CA PHE A 208 4.99 -18.28 -12.07
C PHE A 208 4.12 -17.03 -11.92
N GLY A 209 4.73 -15.90 -11.56
CA GLY A 209 4.01 -14.67 -11.26
C GLY A 209 3.19 -14.75 -9.97
N THR A 210 2.31 -13.76 -9.80
CA THR A 210 1.44 -13.57 -8.64
C THR A 210 0.03 -13.11 -9.00
N LEU A 211 -0.27 -12.93 -10.29
CA LEU A 211 -1.63 -12.58 -10.73
C LEU A 211 -2.62 -13.59 -10.15
N THR A 212 -3.54 -13.08 -9.33
CA THR A 212 -4.58 -13.85 -8.70
C THR A 212 -5.90 -13.08 -8.73
N ALA A 213 -6.96 -13.73 -8.32
CA ALA A 213 -8.27 -13.13 -8.27
C ALA A 213 -9.06 -13.56 -7.07
N PHE A 214 -9.94 -12.69 -6.61
CA PHE A 214 -10.76 -12.99 -5.46
C PHE A 214 -12.21 -12.58 -5.63
N ARG A 215 -13.10 -13.46 -5.18
CA ARG A 215 -14.55 -13.24 -5.16
C ARG A 215 -15.08 -13.73 -3.83
N GLU A 216 -15.85 -12.88 -3.17
CA GLU A 216 -16.42 -13.13 -1.82
C GLU A 216 -15.36 -13.62 -0.80
N GLY A 217 -14.17 -13.04 -0.86
CA GLY A 217 -13.05 -13.36 0.04
C GLY A 217 -12.42 -14.72 -0.16
N ARG A 218 -12.61 -15.32 -1.33
CA ARG A 218 -11.97 -16.56 -1.73
C ARG A 218 -11.21 -16.36 -3.03
N GLU A 219 -10.03 -16.97 -3.09
CA GLU A 219 -9.25 -17.03 -4.31
C GLU A 219 -10.03 -17.79 -5.40
N THR A 220 -9.95 -17.29 -6.63
CA THR A 220 -10.64 -17.83 -7.80
C THR A 220 -9.81 -17.62 -9.06
N ALA A 221 -10.27 -18.14 -10.20
CA ALA A 221 -9.59 -17.94 -11.46
C ALA A 221 -9.64 -16.45 -11.87
N PRO A 222 -8.53 -15.86 -12.36
CA PRO A 222 -8.49 -14.47 -12.80
C PRO A 222 -9.23 -14.29 -14.12
N VAL A 223 -10.48 -13.84 -14.02
CA VAL A 223 -11.35 -13.54 -15.16
C VAL A 223 -11.59 -12.03 -15.22
N PRO A 224 -11.31 -11.36 -16.34
CA PRO A 224 -11.45 -9.90 -16.47
C PRO A 224 -12.91 -9.44 -16.70
N ASP A 225 -13.89 -10.13 -16.11
CA ASP A 225 -15.34 -9.87 -16.28
C ASP A 225 -15.91 -8.85 -15.28
N GLY A 226 -15.10 -8.38 -14.34
CA GLY A 226 -15.50 -7.43 -13.31
C GLY A 226 -16.25 -8.05 -12.12
N THR A 227 -16.39 -9.38 -12.07
CA THR A 227 -17.03 -10.10 -10.96
C THR A 227 -16.07 -10.45 -9.82
N CYS A 228 -14.77 -10.34 -10.07
CA CYS A 228 -13.71 -10.59 -9.10
C CYS A 228 -12.74 -9.42 -9.04
N ASP A 229 -12.06 -9.30 -7.91
CA ASP A 229 -10.89 -8.45 -7.77
C ASP A 229 -9.69 -9.12 -8.43
N LEU A 230 -8.89 -8.39 -9.19
CA LEU A 230 -7.71 -8.89 -9.89
C LEU A 230 -6.49 -8.12 -9.36
N THR A 231 -5.57 -8.83 -8.73
CA THR A 231 -4.39 -8.23 -8.10
C THR A 231 -3.14 -9.02 -8.47
N ALA A 232 -2.00 -8.36 -8.40
CA ALA A 232 -0.70 -9.03 -8.49
C ALA A 232 0.31 -8.31 -7.61
N HIS A 233 1.22 -9.05 -6.98
CA HIS A 233 2.24 -8.46 -6.12
C HIS A 233 3.13 -7.48 -6.88
N VAL A 234 3.73 -6.55 -6.13
CA VAL A 234 4.41 -5.38 -6.66
C VAL A 234 5.93 -5.54 -6.58
N ALA A 235 6.61 -5.28 -7.70
CA ALA A 235 8.06 -5.08 -7.75
C ALA A 235 8.41 -3.68 -7.22
N LEU A 236 8.34 -3.47 -5.89
CA LEU A 236 8.57 -2.14 -5.29
C LEU A 236 9.97 -1.57 -5.57
N ASP A 237 10.95 -2.41 -5.89
CA ASP A 237 12.28 -1.98 -6.32
C ASP A 237 12.27 -1.30 -7.70
N ALA A 238 11.39 -1.75 -8.61
CA ALA A 238 11.15 -1.08 -9.89
C ALA A 238 10.47 0.28 -9.68
N CYS A 239 9.40 0.33 -8.87
CA CYS A 239 8.71 1.58 -8.52
C CYS A 239 9.66 2.61 -7.89
N ALA A 240 10.50 2.17 -6.94
CA ALA A 240 11.50 3.01 -6.30
C ALA A 240 12.48 3.65 -7.30
N ALA A 241 12.87 2.89 -8.33
CA ALA A 241 13.81 3.35 -9.34
C ALA A 241 13.16 4.19 -10.44
N ALA A 242 11.86 4.01 -10.70
CA ALA A 242 11.09 4.81 -11.65
C ALA A 242 11.10 6.30 -11.28
N ARG A 243 11.06 6.60 -9.97
CA ARG A 243 11.30 7.93 -9.42
C ARG A 243 12.38 7.88 -8.35
N ALA A 244 13.63 7.73 -8.78
CA ALA A 244 14.76 7.68 -7.85
C ALA A 244 14.87 8.97 -7.00
N LEU A 245 14.81 8.81 -5.68
CA LEU A 245 14.92 9.89 -4.70
C LEU A 245 15.96 9.52 -3.63
N PRO A 246 16.85 10.47 -3.23
CA PRO A 246 17.75 10.25 -2.10
C PRO A 246 16.96 9.90 -0.84
N GLY A 247 17.44 8.91 -0.07
CA GLY A 247 16.74 8.48 1.15
C GLY A 247 15.54 7.57 0.91
N THR A 248 15.31 7.09 -0.32
CA THR A 248 14.34 6.02 -0.60
C THR A 248 14.66 4.77 0.21
N ARG A 249 13.65 4.16 0.84
CA ARG A 249 13.77 2.93 1.63
C ARG A 249 12.70 1.93 1.21
N LEU A 250 13.08 0.66 1.22
CA LEU A 250 12.19 -0.48 1.20
C LEU A 250 12.23 -1.13 2.57
N LEU A 251 11.09 -1.23 3.24
CA LEU A 251 10.93 -1.87 4.55
C LEU A 251 9.90 -3.00 4.44
N THR A 252 9.90 -3.89 5.42
CA THR A 252 8.72 -4.72 5.67
C THR A 252 7.71 -3.91 6.50
N GLN A 253 6.42 -4.22 6.38
CA GLN A 253 5.38 -3.61 7.19
C GLN A 253 5.65 -3.81 8.67
N ARG A 254 6.08 -5.01 9.05
CA ARG A 254 6.52 -5.31 10.42
C ARG A 254 7.57 -4.31 10.93
N ASP A 255 8.61 -4.05 10.14
CA ASP A 255 9.70 -3.15 10.56
C ASP A 255 9.23 -1.69 10.58
N ALA A 256 8.44 -1.28 9.59
CA ALA A 256 7.86 0.06 9.55
C ALA A 256 6.92 0.32 10.73
N LEU A 257 6.00 -0.61 11.02
CA LEU A 257 5.04 -0.49 12.12
C LEU A 257 5.72 -0.54 13.49
N ARG A 258 6.74 -1.39 13.68
CA ARG A 258 7.54 -1.39 14.92
C ARG A 258 8.22 -0.04 15.14
N ALA A 259 8.86 0.51 14.10
CA ALA A 259 9.47 1.83 14.18
C ALA A 259 8.45 2.96 14.45
N LEU A 260 7.16 2.72 14.18
CA LEU A 260 6.03 3.61 14.47
C LEU A 260 5.32 3.27 15.79
N GLY A 261 5.93 2.45 16.64
CA GLY A 261 5.46 2.15 18.00
C GLY A 261 4.40 1.04 18.09
N VAL A 262 4.16 0.28 17.02
CA VAL A 262 3.26 -0.88 17.07
C VAL A 262 3.99 -2.06 17.68
N SER A 263 3.61 -2.41 18.91
CA SER A 263 4.22 -3.50 19.67
C SER A 263 3.20 -4.56 20.06
N GLY A 264 3.54 -5.82 19.77
CA GLY A 264 2.79 -7.00 20.24
C GLY A 264 3.17 -7.45 21.65
N ALA A 265 3.93 -6.64 22.40
CA ALA A 265 4.33 -6.96 23.76
C ALA A 265 3.10 -7.13 24.65
N ARG A 266 3.08 -8.20 25.45
CA ARG A 266 1.98 -8.44 26.38
C ARG A 266 1.99 -7.40 27.50
N PRO A 267 0.83 -6.87 27.92
CA PRO A 267 0.77 -5.97 29.06
C PRO A 267 1.25 -6.66 30.35
N PRO A 268 1.79 -5.91 31.33
CA PRO A 268 2.23 -6.47 32.61
C PRO A 268 1.10 -7.20 33.33
N LEU A 269 1.38 -8.39 33.87
CA LEU A 269 0.40 -9.19 34.62
C LEU A 269 -0.16 -8.47 35.87
N THR A 270 0.58 -7.53 36.42
CA THR A 270 0.12 -6.69 37.54
C THR A 270 -1.14 -5.90 37.18
N LEU A 271 -1.26 -5.47 35.92
CA LEU A 271 -2.45 -4.78 35.40
C LEU A 271 -3.68 -5.68 35.46
N ALA A 272 -3.54 -7.00 35.31
CA ALA A 272 -4.66 -7.93 35.45
C ALA A 272 -5.26 -7.94 36.86
N SER A 273 -4.51 -7.49 37.87
CA SER A 273 -4.97 -7.38 39.25
C SER A 273 -5.44 -5.96 39.60
N THR A 274 -4.82 -4.92 39.06
CA THR A 274 -5.11 -3.51 39.40
C THR A 274 -6.16 -2.87 38.48
N ASP A 275 -6.16 -3.19 37.20
CA ASP A 275 -7.19 -2.83 36.22
C ASP A 275 -7.43 -3.99 35.24
N PRO A 276 -8.23 -5.00 35.64
CA PRO A 276 -8.49 -6.16 34.80
C PRO A 276 -9.06 -5.80 33.43
N ALA A 277 -9.91 -4.77 33.36
CA ALA A 277 -10.50 -4.33 32.10
C ALA A 277 -9.46 -3.65 31.20
N GLY A 278 -8.58 -2.83 31.77
CA GLY A 278 -7.42 -2.26 31.08
C GLY A 278 -6.46 -3.32 30.57
N TYR A 279 -6.18 -4.36 31.37
CA TYR A 279 -5.36 -5.49 30.93
C TYR A 279 -5.97 -6.22 29.73
N VAL A 280 -7.26 -6.53 29.75
CA VAL A 280 -7.92 -7.19 28.61
C VAL A 280 -7.88 -6.31 27.36
N ARG A 281 -8.14 -5.00 27.48
CA ARG A 281 -8.01 -4.07 26.35
C ARG A 281 -6.58 -4.03 25.80
N ALA A 282 -5.58 -3.92 26.66
CA ALA A 282 -4.18 -3.90 26.25
C ALA A 282 -3.74 -5.23 25.62
N LEU A 283 -4.24 -6.36 26.12
CA LEU A 283 -3.94 -7.68 25.57
C LEU A 283 -4.59 -7.88 24.20
N ALA A 284 -5.81 -7.38 23.99
CA ALA A 284 -6.46 -7.36 22.69
C ALA A 284 -5.64 -6.52 21.68
N GLY A 285 -5.22 -5.32 22.07
CA GLY A 285 -4.33 -4.48 21.26
C GLY A 285 -3.00 -5.15 20.92
N ALA A 286 -2.38 -5.87 21.86
CA ALA A 286 -1.17 -6.65 21.59
C ALA A 286 -1.42 -7.78 20.56
N GLY A 287 -2.59 -8.44 20.60
CA GLY A 287 -2.98 -9.44 19.62
C GLY A 287 -3.15 -8.85 18.21
N GLU A 288 -3.81 -7.69 18.11
CA GLU A 288 -3.96 -6.95 16.85
C GLU A 288 -2.60 -6.49 16.28
N ALA A 289 -1.70 -5.99 17.13
CA ALA A 289 -0.34 -5.65 16.73
C ALA A 289 0.45 -6.87 16.22
N VAL A 290 0.26 -8.05 16.83
CA VAL A 290 0.85 -9.30 16.33
C VAL A 290 0.30 -9.66 14.95
N GLU A 291 -1.01 -9.51 14.71
CA GLU A 291 -1.62 -9.76 13.38
C GLU A 291 -1.00 -8.86 12.30
N LEU A 292 -0.90 -7.55 12.56
CA LEU A 292 -0.30 -6.57 11.63
C LEU A 292 1.19 -6.79 11.35
N THR A 293 1.90 -7.46 12.26
CA THR A 293 3.36 -7.64 12.21
C THR A 293 3.77 -9.10 12.04
N ALA A 294 2.83 -10.02 11.78
CA ALA A 294 3.08 -11.45 11.67
C ALA A 294 3.81 -11.83 10.36
N PRO A 295 4.82 -12.72 10.40
CA PRO A 295 5.33 -13.37 9.18
C PRO A 295 4.30 -14.30 8.56
N GLY A 296 4.36 -14.46 7.24
CA GLY A 296 3.38 -15.22 6.46
C GLY A 296 2.01 -14.56 6.38
N GLY A 297 1.92 -13.27 6.71
CA GLY A 297 0.68 -12.49 6.74
C GLY A 297 0.96 -11.01 6.51
N LEU A 298 0.17 -10.13 7.16
CA LEU A 298 0.24 -8.68 6.95
C LEU A 298 1.64 -8.08 7.22
N GLY A 299 2.42 -8.68 8.11
CA GLY A 299 3.77 -8.19 8.44
C GLY A 299 4.77 -8.25 7.29
N ASP A 300 4.49 -9.03 6.24
CA ASP A 300 5.37 -9.21 5.08
C ASP A 300 5.08 -8.25 3.91
N PHE A 301 4.07 -7.38 4.05
CA PHE A 301 3.82 -6.31 3.09
C PHE A 301 5.07 -5.44 2.93
N GLY A 302 5.34 -5.01 1.71
CA GLY A 302 6.43 -4.09 1.43
C GLY A 302 6.01 -2.65 1.64
N TRP A 303 6.88 -1.85 2.25
CA TRP A 303 6.74 -0.40 2.39
C TRP A 303 7.79 0.29 1.52
N LEU A 304 7.36 0.97 0.47
CA LEU A 304 8.20 1.88 -0.31
C LEU A 304 8.04 3.29 0.24
N VAL A 305 9.12 3.83 0.82
CA VAL A 305 9.16 5.11 1.49
C VAL A 305 10.07 6.06 0.73
N GLN A 306 9.55 7.18 0.24
CA GLN A 306 10.30 8.15 -0.56
C GLN A 306 10.14 9.58 -0.04
N PRO A 307 11.21 10.20 0.51
CA PRO A 307 11.16 11.59 0.92
C PRO A 307 11.31 12.53 -0.29
N VAL A 308 10.51 13.60 -0.29
CA VAL A 308 10.53 14.65 -1.31
C VAL A 308 10.83 15.97 -0.62
N GLY A 309 11.99 16.59 -0.88
CA GLY A 309 12.29 17.94 -0.36
C GLY A 309 12.26 18.10 1.17
N ILE A 310 12.51 17.02 1.93
CA ILE A 310 12.64 17.02 3.39
C ILE A 310 14.00 16.45 3.84
N ALA A 311 14.56 17.01 4.89
CA ALA A 311 15.77 16.50 5.55
C ALA A 311 15.38 15.48 6.64
N GLY A 312 16.35 14.69 7.13
CA GLY A 312 16.12 13.79 8.26
C GLY A 312 15.18 12.61 7.99
N ALA A 313 14.96 12.25 6.72
CA ALA A 313 14.08 11.13 6.36
C ALA A 313 14.49 9.79 6.97
N GLY A 314 15.79 9.62 7.29
CA GLY A 314 16.30 8.45 8.01
C GLY A 314 15.66 8.28 9.38
N ASP A 315 15.37 9.39 10.06
CA ASP A 315 14.89 9.45 11.46
C ASP A 315 13.38 9.16 11.56
N LEU A 316 12.64 9.25 10.45
CA LEU A 316 11.19 9.01 10.42
C LEU A 316 10.80 7.58 10.80
N PHE A 317 11.73 6.63 10.66
CA PHE A 317 11.55 5.21 10.97
C PHE A 317 12.67 4.69 11.90
N VAL A 318 13.19 5.55 12.77
CA VAL A 318 14.03 5.11 13.89
C VAL A 318 13.12 4.77 15.06
N ASP A 319 13.41 3.63 15.69
CA ASP A 319 12.79 3.23 16.94
C ASP A 319 13.24 4.21 18.03
N VAL A 320 12.37 5.13 18.41
CA VAL A 320 12.62 5.98 19.58
C VAL A 320 12.25 5.09 20.75
N ALA A 321 13.26 4.54 21.43
CA ALA A 321 13.03 3.86 22.71
C ALA A 321 12.18 4.78 23.58
N ASP A 322 11.07 4.26 24.09
CA ASP A 322 10.16 5.02 24.96
C ASP A 322 10.98 5.64 26.10
N ASP A 323 11.21 6.95 26.04
CA ASP A 323 11.67 7.76 27.17
C ASP A 323 10.50 7.89 28.16
N GLU A 324 10.10 6.78 28.79
CA GLU A 324 9.28 6.75 29.99
C GLU A 324 9.85 5.75 31.00
N GLU A 325 11.04 6.06 31.52
CA GLU A 325 11.43 5.65 32.87
C GLU A 325 12.26 6.77 33.53
N HIS A 326 11.59 7.85 33.95
CA HIS A 326 12.05 8.72 35.05
C HIS A 326 10.86 9.26 35.86
#